data_AF-A0A484F207-F1
#
_entry.id   AF-A0A484F207-F1
#
_cell.length_a   1.000
_cell.length_b   1.000
_cell.length_c   1.000
_cell.angle_alpha   90.00
_cell.angle_beta   90.00
_cell.angle_gamma   90.00
#
_symmetry.space_group_name_H-M   'P 1'
#
loop_
_entity.id
_entity.type
_entity.pdbx_description
1 polymer ?
#
loop_
_entity_poly.entity_id
_entity_poly.type
_entity_poly.pdbx_seq_one_letter_code
_entity_poly.pdbx_strand_id
1 'polypeptide(L)'
;MPKDTQLPYFEIGEALIGTGAELAHVDLMIGSKDGPVGQAFATGMTQLSAGHTPLLSVIRPNLPTKPSTLIVPKVTLKKGVDTTKIFGPAQSAVAKAVADAVEEGIIPKEIANDIVIVASVFIAPDAEDFSKIYRFNYGATKLAIKRALEGFPSMDKVLEESNKSTHAIMGFKVSRLFNPPYLQVAFDTTSLDFVLKAVKELPQNDHLLIEAGTPLIKRFGTDVISKIREARPDAFIVADLKTLDTGNLEARMVADAAGDAVVVSALAPVPTIVKAIEEAHKTGIYAIVDTLNLPDPVPLIKELVEKGAVPDVVELHRAIDIENTEPRWDSIEAIKKVSPKTFIAVAGGVKLDTIPLALKSGADILVVGRAITGSKDIRGTAEQFIAKIGNPEVDQFRIMTDF
;
A
#
# COMPACT_ATOMS: atom_id res chain seq x y z
N MET A 1 0.08 -28.45 19.80
CA MET A 1 1.01 -28.64 18.66
C MET A 1 1.50 -30.09 18.64
N PRO A 2 1.70 -30.72 17.47
CA PRO A 2 2.37 -32.02 17.37
C PRO A 2 3.79 -31.94 17.94
N LYS A 3 4.27 -33.03 18.55
CA LYS A 3 5.55 -33.10 19.27
C LYS A 3 6.83 -32.95 18.42
N ASP A 4 6.71 -32.84 17.10
CA ASP A 4 7.85 -32.86 16.18
C ASP A 4 8.05 -31.58 15.35
N THR A 5 7.34 -30.49 15.64
CA THR A 5 7.64 -29.20 15.00
C THR A 5 8.74 -28.50 15.81
N GLN A 6 10.00 -28.69 15.40
CA GLN A 6 11.10 -27.83 15.82
C GLN A 6 10.66 -26.39 15.51
N LEU A 7 10.48 -25.54 16.55
CA LEU A 7 10.19 -24.12 16.33
C LEU A 7 11.23 -23.58 15.33
N PRO A 8 10.84 -22.78 14.33
CA PRO A 8 11.81 -22.10 13.50
C PRO A 8 12.76 -21.31 14.40
N TYR A 9 13.97 -21.02 13.90
CA TYR A 9 15.10 -20.50 14.68
C TYR A 9 14.72 -19.38 15.67
N PHE A 10 13.76 -18.53 15.31
CA PHE A 10 12.95 -17.68 16.18
C PHE A 10 11.71 -17.18 15.42
N GLU A 11 10.74 -16.64 16.14
CA GLU A 11 9.54 -15.99 15.59
C GLU A 11 9.51 -14.50 15.93
N ILE A 12 8.79 -13.73 15.10
CA ILE A 12 8.60 -12.28 15.26
C ILE A 12 7.11 -11.99 15.45
N GLY A 13 6.80 -11.14 16.42
CA GLY A 13 5.46 -10.63 16.65
C GLY A 13 5.46 -9.12 16.75
N GLU A 14 4.40 -8.51 16.25
CA GLU A 14 4.10 -7.09 16.43
C GLU A 14 2.67 -6.99 16.94
N ALA A 15 2.41 -5.99 17.80
CA ALA A 15 1.06 -5.54 18.08
C ALA A 15 1.01 -4.08 18.53
N LEU A 16 -0.07 -3.42 18.13
CA LEU A 16 -0.40 -2.05 18.47
C LEU A 16 -1.78 -2.01 19.14
N ILE A 17 -1.86 -1.50 20.38
CA ILE A 17 -3.12 -1.40 21.14
C ILE A 17 -3.22 -0.03 21.81
N GLY A 18 -4.41 0.55 21.75
CA GLY A 18 -4.74 1.83 22.38
C GLY A 18 -4.80 2.98 21.38
N THR A 19 -4.85 4.20 21.90
CA THR A 19 -4.93 5.45 21.12
C THR A 19 -4.29 6.58 21.92
N GLY A 20 -3.89 7.66 21.24
CA GLY A 20 -3.31 8.83 21.90
C GLY A 20 -1.90 8.58 22.43
N ALA A 21 -1.48 9.33 23.44
CA ALA A 21 -0.13 9.26 23.99
C ALA A 21 0.15 7.91 24.68
N GLU A 22 -0.86 7.25 25.26
CA GLU A 22 -0.69 5.96 25.94
C GLU A 22 -0.61 4.75 25.01
N LEU A 23 -0.77 4.94 23.69
CA LEU A 23 -0.66 3.89 22.69
C LEU A 23 0.56 2.99 22.95
N ALA A 24 0.33 1.68 23.02
CA ALA A 24 1.40 0.70 23.13
C ALA A 24 1.68 0.08 21.77
N HIS A 25 2.95 0.08 21.36
CA HIS A 25 3.43 -0.62 20.18
C HIS A 25 4.61 -1.51 20.56
N VAL A 26 4.40 -2.82 20.51
CA VAL A 26 5.35 -3.85 20.96
C VAL A 26 5.80 -4.66 19.75
N ASP A 27 7.10 -4.67 19.49
CA ASP A 27 7.73 -5.64 18.57
C ASP A 27 8.51 -6.62 19.43
N LEU A 28 8.43 -7.91 19.16
CA LEU A 28 9.20 -8.90 19.89
C LEU A 28 9.77 -9.99 19.02
N MET A 29 10.89 -10.53 19.49
CA MET A 29 11.45 -11.78 19.02
C MET A 29 11.33 -12.82 20.13
N ILE A 30 10.90 -14.04 19.79
CA ILE A 30 10.83 -15.19 20.70
C ILE A 30 11.58 -16.38 20.10
N GLY A 31 12.48 -16.98 20.86
CA GLY A 31 13.30 -18.09 20.33
C GLY A 31 14.19 -18.76 21.37
N SER A 32 14.94 -19.76 20.94
CA SER A 32 15.84 -20.54 21.79
C SER A 32 16.93 -19.67 22.45
N LYS A 33 17.27 -20.01 23.70
CA LYS A 33 18.44 -19.47 24.41
C LYS A 33 19.78 -19.76 23.73
N ASP A 34 19.86 -20.85 23.00
CA ASP A 34 21.07 -21.23 22.25
C ASP A 34 21.07 -20.64 20.82
N GLY A 35 20.02 -19.90 20.47
CA GLY A 35 19.84 -19.29 19.15
C GLY A 35 20.14 -17.79 19.09
N PRO A 36 19.85 -17.15 17.95
CA PRO A 36 20.07 -15.71 17.73
C PRO A 36 19.36 -14.82 18.76
N VAL A 37 18.17 -15.20 19.23
CA VAL A 37 17.43 -14.42 20.26
C VAL A 37 18.11 -14.54 21.62
N GLY A 38 18.63 -15.71 21.97
CA GLY A 38 19.47 -15.90 23.16
C GLY A 38 20.72 -15.04 23.14
N GLN A 39 21.42 -14.98 22.00
CA GLN A 39 22.56 -14.09 21.81
C GLN A 39 22.15 -12.62 21.95
N ALA A 40 21.09 -12.19 21.26
CA ALA A 40 20.58 -10.82 21.35
C ALA A 40 20.18 -10.44 22.79
N PHE A 41 19.56 -11.36 23.53
CA PHE A 41 19.22 -11.19 24.94
C PHE A 41 20.48 -11.00 25.80
N ALA A 42 21.49 -11.87 25.65
CA ALA A 42 22.73 -11.80 26.43
C ALA A 42 23.53 -10.53 26.13
N THR A 43 23.60 -10.15 24.85
CA THR A 43 24.24 -8.90 24.41
C THR A 43 23.48 -7.69 24.93
N GLY A 44 22.15 -7.63 24.81
CA GLY A 44 21.34 -6.51 25.30
C GLY A 44 21.42 -6.32 26.82
N MET A 45 21.67 -7.38 27.58
CA MET A 45 21.92 -7.30 29.04
C MET A 45 23.28 -6.67 29.38
N THR A 46 24.26 -6.73 28.48
CA THR A 46 25.65 -6.35 28.77
C THR A 46 26.13 -5.12 27.98
N GLN A 47 25.48 -4.80 26.87
CA GLN A 47 25.78 -3.65 26.01
C GLN A 47 24.66 -2.62 26.11
N LEU A 48 24.91 -1.57 26.88
CA LEU A 48 23.94 -0.52 27.14
C LEU A 48 24.16 0.67 26.20
N SER A 49 23.09 1.17 25.61
CA SER A 49 23.09 2.44 24.88
C SER A 49 22.48 3.55 25.74
N ALA A 50 23.05 4.77 25.64
CA ALA A 50 22.58 5.91 26.40
C ALA A 50 21.09 6.19 26.12
N GLY A 51 20.26 6.17 27.17
CA GLY A 51 18.82 6.42 27.07
C GLY A 51 17.97 5.23 26.60
N HIS A 52 18.57 4.07 26.29
CA HIS A 52 17.84 2.86 25.86
C HIS A 52 18.19 1.66 26.72
N THR A 53 18.36 1.87 28.03
CA THR A 53 18.77 0.83 28.97
C THR A 53 17.76 -0.32 28.97
N PRO A 54 18.13 -1.53 28.51
CA PRO A 54 17.26 -2.68 28.58
C PRO A 54 17.04 -3.13 30.03
N LEU A 55 15.90 -3.75 30.30
CA LEU A 55 15.55 -4.21 31.64
C LEU A 55 14.83 -5.55 31.59
N LEU A 56 15.09 -6.37 32.60
CA LEU A 56 14.38 -7.64 32.75
C LEU A 56 12.93 -7.37 33.12
N SER A 57 12.00 -8.06 32.46
CA SER A 57 10.62 -8.11 32.89
C SER A 57 10.49 -8.86 34.23
N VAL A 58 9.85 -8.21 35.20
CA VAL A 58 9.62 -8.77 36.54
C VAL A 58 8.16 -8.56 36.93
N ILE A 59 7.52 -9.62 37.43
CA ILE A 59 6.13 -9.56 37.91
C ILE A 59 6.08 -8.71 39.19
N ARG A 60 7.09 -8.92 40.04
CA ARG A 60 7.38 -8.17 41.26
C ARG A 60 8.86 -8.37 41.62
N PRO A 61 9.44 -7.57 42.53
CA PRO A 61 10.81 -7.78 42.98
C PRO A 61 11.06 -9.24 43.38
N ASN A 62 12.19 -9.79 42.90
CA ASN A 62 12.60 -11.19 43.10
C ASN A 62 11.71 -12.25 42.43
N LEU A 63 10.82 -11.86 41.51
CA LEU A 63 10.01 -12.79 40.71
C LEU A 63 10.05 -12.39 39.21
N PRO A 64 11.15 -12.73 38.50
CA PRO A 64 11.23 -12.54 37.05
C PRO A 64 10.23 -13.45 36.33
N THR A 65 9.72 -13.00 35.18
CA THR A 65 8.80 -13.81 34.37
C THR A 65 9.54 -14.95 33.64
N LYS A 66 8.79 -15.96 33.22
CA LYS A 66 9.24 -17.07 32.37
C LYS A 66 8.30 -17.20 31.17
N PRO A 67 8.80 -17.27 29.92
CA PRO A 67 10.20 -17.12 29.50
C PRO A 67 10.87 -15.83 29.95
N SER A 68 12.19 -15.89 30.18
CA SER A 68 12.93 -14.70 30.56
C SER A 68 12.87 -13.68 29.42
N THR A 69 12.33 -12.50 29.73
CA THR A 69 12.01 -11.48 28.73
C THR A 69 12.77 -10.19 29.01
N LEU A 70 13.52 -9.72 28.01
CA LEU A 70 14.25 -8.46 28.03
C LEU A 70 13.39 -7.38 27.36
N ILE A 71 13.17 -6.27 28.06
CA ILE A 71 12.42 -5.12 27.54
C ILE A 71 13.43 -4.08 27.06
N VAL A 72 13.26 -3.62 25.82
CA VAL A 72 14.10 -2.60 25.17
C VAL A 72 13.23 -1.36 24.87
N PRO A 73 13.53 -0.18 25.44
CA PRO A 73 12.79 1.04 25.13
C PRO A 73 13.01 1.50 23.67
N LYS A 74 11.93 1.72 22.91
CA LYS A 74 12.00 2.27 21.53
C LYS A 74 12.36 3.74 21.48
N VAL A 75 12.02 4.49 22.53
CA VAL A 75 12.30 5.92 22.65
C VAL A 75 13.42 6.17 23.66
N THR A 76 14.18 7.24 23.44
CA THR A 76 15.23 7.65 24.37
C THR A 76 14.61 8.12 25.68
N LEU A 77 14.84 7.37 26.75
CA LEU A 77 14.37 7.68 28.09
C LEU A 77 15.10 8.92 28.63
N LYS A 78 14.32 9.97 28.93
CA LYS A 78 14.83 11.13 29.69
C LYS A 78 14.70 10.87 31.18
N LYS A 79 15.53 11.53 31.99
CA LYS A 79 15.50 11.38 33.46
C LYS A 79 14.13 11.77 34.02
N GLY A 80 13.63 11.02 35.00
CA GLY A 80 12.38 11.34 35.70
C GLY A 80 11.20 10.49 35.22
N VAL A 81 10.12 11.14 34.77
CA VAL A 81 8.82 10.49 34.52
C VAL A 81 8.91 9.39 33.46
N ASP A 82 9.75 9.52 32.43
CA ASP A 82 9.87 8.48 31.39
C ASP A 82 10.45 7.17 31.96
N THR A 83 11.38 7.28 32.92
CA THR A 83 11.90 6.09 33.62
C THR A 83 10.81 5.44 34.48
N THR A 84 9.94 6.20 35.17
CA THR A 84 8.90 5.58 35.99
C THR A 84 7.82 4.89 35.16
N LYS A 85 7.55 5.34 33.92
CA LYS A 85 6.62 4.68 32.99
C LYS A 85 7.13 3.31 32.55
N ILE A 86 8.40 3.22 32.12
CA ILE A 86 8.96 1.96 31.61
C ILE A 86 9.27 0.96 32.75
N PHE A 87 9.86 1.43 33.85
CA PHE A 87 10.20 0.59 35.02
C PHE A 87 9.00 0.29 35.93
N GLY A 88 7.84 0.91 35.68
CA GLY A 88 6.63 0.70 36.47
C GLY A 88 5.56 -0.06 35.67
N PRO A 89 4.55 0.64 35.14
CA PRO A 89 3.41 0.00 34.50
C PRO A 89 3.79 -0.86 33.29
N ALA A 90 4.72 -0.44 32.43
CA ALA A 90 5.08 -1.23 31.25
C ALA A 90 5.87 -2.50 31.57
N GLN A 91 6.86 -2.43 32.47
CA GLN A 91 7.60 -3.61 32.93
C GLN A 91 6.68 -4.67 33.53
N SER A 92 5.77 -4.25 34.41
CA SER A 92 4.79 -5.14 35.04
C SER A 92 3.80 -5.72 34.02
N ALA A 93 3.35 -4.90 33.07
CA ALA A 93 2.44 -5.31 32.01
C ALA A 93 3.05 -6.41 31.12
N VAL A 94 4.26 -6.18 30.61
CA VAL A 94 4.99 -7.18 29.80
C VAL A 94 5.21 -8.45 30.61
N ALA A 95 5.67 -8.34 31.87
CA ALA A 95 5.95 -9.49 32.70
C ALA A 95 4.70 -10.36 32.95
N LYS A 96 3.57 -9.73 33.24
CA LYS A 96 2.29 -10.40 33.47
C LYS A 96 1.73 -10.99 32.17
N ALA A 97 1.84 -10.29 31.04
CA ALA A 97 1.42 -10.80 29.74
C ALA A 97 2.16 -12.07 29.34
N VAL A 98 3.48 -12.12 29.55
CA VAL A 98 4.30 -13.31 29.28
C VAL A 98 3.91 -14.48 30.19
N ALA A 99 3.69 -14.21 31.49
CA ALA A 99 3.27 -15.25 32.43
C ALA A 99 1.89 -15.82 32.06
N ASP A 100 0.95 -14.96 31.67
CA ASP A 100 -0.39 -15.36 31.26
C ASP A 100 -0.37 -16.12 29.94
N ALA A 101 0.51 -15.76 29.01
CA ALA A 101 0.70 -16.52 27.77
C ALA A 101 1.16 -17.97 28.04
N VAL A 102 1.94 -18.21 29.10
CA VAL A 102 2.29 -19.57 29.55
C VAL A 102 1.12 -20.24 30.25
N GLU A 103 0.43 -19.53 31.15
CA GLU A 103 -0.73 -20.05 31.90
C GLU A 103 -1.86 -20.51 30.96
N GLU A 104 -2.11 -19.75 29.89
CA GLU A 104 -3.13 -20.03 28.88
C GLU A 104 -2.68 -21.01 27.79
N GLY A 105 -1.41 -21.44 27.83
CA GLY A 105 -0.87 -22.41 26.87
C GLY A 105 -0.56 -21.84 25.49
N ILE A 106 -0.55 -20.51 25.32
CA ILE A 106 -0.04 -19.85 24.10
C ILE A 106 1.45 -20.20 23.94
N ILE A 107 2.21 -20.07 25.04
CA ILE A 107 3.55 -20.61 25.17
C ILE A 107 3.46 -21.94 25.93
N PRO A 108 3.88 -23.08 25.34
CA PRO A 108 3.92 -24.34 26.07
C PRO A 108 4.83 -24.24 27.30
N LYS A 109 4.32 -24.65 28.47
CA LYS A 109 5.03 -24.55 29.75
C LYS A 109 6.34 -25.33 29.74
N GLU A 110 6.39 -26.41 28.97
CA GLU A 110 7.52 -27.33 28.84
C GLU A 110 8.75 -26.65 28.24
N ILE A 111 8.55 -25.69 27.32
CA ILE A 111 9.65 -24.99 26.64
C ILE A 111 9.97 -23.62 27.27
N ALA A 112 9.16 -23.17 28.23
CA ALA A 112 9.25 -21.80 28.76
C ALA A 112 10.61 -21.49 29.43
N ASN A 113 11.35 -22.52 29.86
CA ASN A 113 12.69 -22.37 30.41
C ASN A 113 13.80 -22.39 29.35
N ASP A 114 13.53 -22.83 28.13
CA ASP A 114 14.54 -23.03 27.08
C ASP A 114 14.52 -21.89 26.05
N ILE A 115 13.48 -21.07 26.07
CA ILE A 115 13.34 -19.89 25.22
C ILE A 115 13.52 -18.58 26.00
N VAL A 116 13.76 -17.51 25.25
CA VAL A 116 13.79 -16.11 25.72
C VAL A 116 12.99 -15.22 24.79
N ILE A 117 12.59 -14.05 25.31
CA ILE A 117 11.92 -13.01 24.53
C ILE A 117 12.74 -11.71 24.62
N VAL A 118 12.88 -11.02 23.50
CA VAL A 118 13.36 -9.64 23.45
C VAL A 118 12.22 -8.78 22.93
N ALA A 119 11.65 -7.93 23.78
CA ALA A 119 10.49 -7.09 23.49
C ALA A 119 10.88 -5.61 23.43
N SER A 120 10.73 -5.01 22.25
CA SER A 120 10.90 -3.60 21.98
C SER A 120 9.60 -2.85 22.24
N VAL A 121 9.59 -1.97 23.24
CA VAL A 121 8.37 -1.34 23.77
C VAL A 121 8.39 0.16 23.50
N PHE A 122 7.34 0.64 22.81
CA PHE A 122 7.09 2.07 22.60
C PHE A 122 6.18 2.61 23.71
N ILE A 123 6.58 3.74 24.27
CA ILE A 123 5.75 4.57 25.14
C ILE A 123 6.01 6.02 24.71
N ALA A 124 4.97 6.79 24.44
CA ALA A 124 5.18 8.17 24.05
C ALA A 124 5.72 8.99 25.25
N PRO A 125 6.65 9.94 25.03
CA PRO A 125 7.20 10.78 26.10
C PRO A 125 6.15 11.61 26.86
N ASP A 126 5.02 11.91 26.21
CA ASP A 126 3.89 12.66 26.76
C ASP A 126 2.78 11.76 27.34
N ALA A 127 2.97 10.43 27.40
CA ALA A 127 2.03 9.53 28.07
C ALA A 127 1.99 9.78 29.59
N GLU A 128 0.80 9.95 30.18
CA GLU A 128 0.66 10.29 31.61
C GLU A 128 -0.19 9.27 32.39
N ASP A 129 -1.12 8.57 31.74
CA ASP A 129 -2.01 7.63 32.42
C ASP A 129 -1.36 6.25 32.59
N PHE A 130 -0.85 5.98 33.81
CA PHE A 130 -0.17 4.74 34.14
C PHE A 130 -1.07 3.50 34.04
N SER A 131 -2.37 3.66 34.27
CA SER A 131 -3.35 2.56 34.16
C SER A 131 -3.52 2.14 32.70
N LYS A 132 -3.64 3.12 31.80
CA LYS A 132 -3.68 2.86 30.36
C LYS A 132 -2.36 2.31 29.84
N ILE A 133 -1.22 2.88 30.24
CA ILE A 133 0.12 2.35 29.88
C ILE A 133 0.19 0.87 30.24
N TYR A 134 -0.22 0.48 31.45
CA TYR A 134 -0.23 -0.92 31.85
C TYR A 134 -1.14 -1.77 30.95
N ARG A 135 -2.41 -1.38 30.79
CA ARG A 135 -3.42 -2.18 30.07
C ARG A 135 -3.08 -2.38 28.60
N PHE A 136 -2.63 -1.32 27.92
CA PHE A 136 -2.29 -1.37 26.51
C PHE A 136 -1.00 -2.16 26.27
N ASN A 137 0.04 -1.98 27.09
CA ASN A 137 1.25 -2.78 26.98
C ASN A 137 1.02 -4.26 27.30
N TYR A 138 0.13 -4.56 28.25
CA TYR A 138 -0.24 -5.94 28.59
C TYR A 138 -0.91 -6.61 27.39
N GLY A 139 -1.93 -5.95 26.82
CA GLY A 139 -2.66 -6.45 25.66
C GLY A 139 -1.74 -6.61 24.43
N ALA A 140 -0.97 -5.58 24.11
CA ALA A 140 -0.07 -5.58 22.95
C ALA A 140 0.99 -6.68 23.09
N THR A 141 1.61 -6.83 24.25
CA THR A 141 2.61 -7.89 24.48
C THR A 141 2.00 -9.28 24.26
N LYS A 142 0.82 -9.54 24.85
CA LYS A 142 0.17 -10.84 24.76
C LYS A 142 -0.27 -11.15 23.32
N LEU A 143 -0.81 -10.16 22.61
CA LEU A 143 -1.19 -10.29 21.21
C LEU A 143 0.03 -10.52 20.31
N ALA A 144 1.12 -9.79 20.52
CA ALA A 144 2.37 -9.96 19.77
C ALA A 144 2.96 -11.38 19.97
N ILE A 145 2.95 -11.91 21.21
CA ILE A 145 3.38 -13.29 21.49
C ILE A 145 2.52 -14.29 20.71
N LYS A 146 1.20 -14.11 20.78
CA LYS A 146 0.25 -14.98 20.09
C LYS A 146 0.49 -14.96 18.58
N ARG A 147 0.56 -13.78 17.98
CA ARG A 147 0.80 -13.60 16.54
C ARG A 147 2.14 -14.20 16.11
N ALA A 148 3.20 -14.02 16.90
CA ALA A 148 4.51 -14.64 16.62
C ALA A 148 4.41 -16.16 16.53
N LEU A 149 3.78 -16.81 17.52
CA LEU A 149 3.70 -18.27 17.58
C LEU A 149 2.65 -18.87 16.65
N GLU A 150 1.68 -18.07 16.19
CA GLU A 150 0.70 -18.46 15.17
C GLU A 150 1.19 -18.17 13.74
N GLY A 151 2.34 -17.51 13.57
CA GLY A 151 2.86 -17.09 12.26
C GLY A 151 1.97 -16.05 11.58
N PHE A 152 1.34 -15.17 12.37
CA PHE A 152 0.47 -14.11 11.87
C PHE A 152 1.21 -12.76 11.73
N PRO A 153 0.98 -12.02 10.63
CA PRO A 153 0.15 -12.35 9.48
C PRO A 153 0.81 -13.39 8.56
N SER A 154 -0.01 -14.20 7.89
CA SER A 154 0.49 -15.07 6.81
C SER A 154 0.87 -14.22 5.59
N MET A 155 1.67 -14.79 4.68
CA MET A 155 2.02 -14.07 3.45
C MET A 155 0.81 -13.75 2.57
N ASP A 156 -0.15 -14.66 2.49
CA ASP A 156 -1.40 -14.42 1.78
C ASP A 156 -2.16 -13.24 2.39
N LYS A 157 -2.16 -13.13 3.73
CA LYS A 157 -2.83 -12.03 4.41
C LYS A 157 -2.14 -10.69 4.13
N VAL A 158 -0.82 -10.65 4.11
CA VAL A 158 -0.06 -9.44 3.75
C VAL A 158 -0.34 -9.02 2.31
N LEU A 159 -0.32 -9.97 1.37
CA LEU A 159 -0.61 -9.66 -0.05
C LEU A 159 -2.04 -9.16 -0.24
N GLU A 160 -2.99 -9.71 0.51
CA GLU A 160 -4.39 -9.28 0.50
C GLU A 160 -4.56 -7.85 1.04
N GLU A 161 -3.92 -7.52 2.16
CA GLU A 161 -4.16 -6.25 2.86
C GLU A 161 -3.23 -5.10 2.45
N SER A 162 -2.05 -5.40 1.88
CA SER A 162 -1.01 -4.41 1.60
C SER A 162 -1.46 -3.24 0.72
N ASN A 163 -2.40 -3.47 -0.20
CA ASN A 163 -2.94 -2.44 -1.09
C ASN A 163 -4.23 -1.77 -0.56
N LYS A 164 -4.76 -2.23 0.58
CA LYS A 164 -6.02 -1.76 1.16
C LYS A 164 -5.81 -0.71 2.25
N SER A 165 -4.69 -0.77 2.96
CA SER A 165 -4.46 0.01 4.18
C SER A 165 -3.57 1.24 3.97
N THR A 166 -3.87 2.33 4.68
CA THR A 166 -2.96 3.48 4.85
C THR A 166 -2.05 3.24 6.05
N HIS A 167 -0.76 3.52 5.92
CA HIS A 167 0.13 3.54 7.07
C HIS A 167 -0.22 4.73 7.98
N ALA A 168 -0.40 4.49 9.28
CA ALA A 168 -0.94 5.48 10.22
C ALA A 168 -0.20 6.83 10.23
N ILE A 169 1.12 6.83 10.01
CA ILE A 169 1.94 8.05 9.95
C ILE A 169 1.92 8.72 8.57
N MET A 170 1.78 7.95 7.49
CA MET A 170 1.83 8.52 6.14
C MET A 170 0.59 9.36 5.83
N GLY A 171 -0.56 9.05 6.45
CA GLY A 171 -1.79 9.83 6.30
C GLY A 171 -2.46 9.77 4.92
N PHE A 172 -1.82 9.12 3.94
CA PHE A 172 -2.40 8.80 2.64
C PHE A 172 -1.93 7.42 2.16
N LYS A 173 -2.72 6.81 1.29
CA LYS A 173 -2.40 5.56 0.62
C LYS A 173 -1.72 5.84 -0.71
N VAL A 174 -0.65 5.10 -1.01
CA VAL A 174 -0.11 5.05 -2.37
C VAL A 174 -0.98 4.10 -3.17
N SER A 175 -1.82 4.66 -4.04
CA SER A 175 -2.76 3.90 -4.86
C SER A 175 -2.03 3.00 -5.86
N ARG A 176 -2.48 1.76 -6.02
CA ARG A 176 -1.98 0.79 -7.01
C ARG A 176 -3.15 0.18 -7.78
N LEU A 177 -2.88 -0.34 -8.96
CA LEU A 177 -3.86 -1.09 -9.73
C LEU A 177 -3.85 -2.56 -9.26
N PHE A 178 -4.91 -3.00 -8.59
CA PHE A 178 -5.03 -4.35 -8.03
C PHE A 178 -6.47 -4.92 -8.01
N ASN A 179 -7.50 -4.07 -8.02
CA ASN A 179 -8.91 -4.46 -7.93
C ASN A 179 -9.74 -3.73 -8.99
N PRO A 180 -9.57 -4.03 -10.29
CA PRO A 180 -10.39 -3.46 -11.35
C PRO A 180 -11.88 -3.85 -11.18
N PRO A 181 -12.83 -3.08 -11.75
CA PRO A 181 -12.61 -2.04 -12.77
C PRO A 181 -12.41 -0.64 -12.19
N TYR A 182 -11.68 0.19 -12.93
CA TYR A 182 -11.38 1.59 -12.58
C TYR A 182 -12.12 2.59 -13.48
N LEU A 183 -12.45 3.75 -12.93
CA LEU A 183 -12.83 4.95 -13.66
C LEU A 183 -11.63 5.89 -13.76
N GLN A 184 -11.14 6.16 -14.96
CA GLN A 184 -10.11 7.18 -15.20
C GLN A 184 -10.77 8.45 -15.74
N VAL A 185 -10.65 9.57 -15.01
CA VAL A 185 -11.20 10.86 -15.43
C VAL A 185 -10.14 11.66 -16.18
N ALA A 186 -10.37 11.86 -17.48
CA ALA A 186 -9.44 12.53 -18.39
C ALA A 186 -9.66 14.05 -18.46
N PHE A 187 -8.66 14.82 -18.06
CA PHE A 187 -8.69 16.29 -18.09
C PHE A 187 -8.05 16.85 -19.37
N ASP A 188 -8.73 16.69 -20.50
CA ASP A 188 -8.35 17.27 -21.80
C ASP A 188 -8.72 18.75 -21.91
N THR A 189 -8.04 19.57 -21.11
CA THR A 189 -8.28 21.01 -21.02
C THR A 189 -6.98 21.77 -20.88
N THR A 190 -7.00 23.05 -21.21
CA THR A 190 -5.85 23.94 -21.05
C THR A 190 -5.97 24.81 -19.80
N SER A 191 -6.94 24.57 -18.91
CA SER A 191 -7.18 25.37 -17.71
C SER A 191 -6.76 24.63 -16.44
N LEU A 192 -5.60 24.99 -15.89
CA LEU A 192 -5.10 24.42 -14.63
C LEU A 192 -6.05 24.71 -13.45
N ASP A 193 -6.56 25.94 -13.34
CA ASP A 193 -7.48 26.32 -12.25
C ASP A 193 -8.76 25.49 -12.24
N PHE A 194 -9.26 25.14 -13.43
CA PHE A 194 -10.41 24.24 -13.55
C PHE A 194 -10.05 22.84 -13.07
N VAL A 195 -8.92 22.28 -13.50
CA VAL A 195 -8.47 20.94 -13.09
C VAL A 195 -8.30 20.86 -11.58
N LEU A 196 -7.63 21.84 -10.95
CA LEU A 196 -7.41 21.83 -9.50
C LEU A 196 -8.71 21.96 -8.70
N LYS A 197 -9.75 22.63 -9.23
CA LYS A 197 -11.08 22.65 -8.63
C LYS A 197 -11.78 21.31 -8.80
N ALA A 198 -11.83 20.79 -10.02
CA ALA A 198 -12.50 19.54 -10.35
C ALA A 198 -11.90 18.33 -9.60
N VAL A 199 -10.57 18.24 -9.50
CA VAL A 199 -9.88 17.16 -8.77
C VAL A 199 -10.28 17.11 -7.29
N LYS A 200 -10.52 18.26 -6.66
CA LYS A 200 -11.00 18.37 -5.28
C LYS A 200 -12.49 18.03 -5.13
N GLU A 201 -13.27 18.18 -6.20
CA GLU A 201 -14.70 17.85 -6.22
C GLU A 201 -14.96 16.37 -6.51
N LEU A 202 -14.08 15.71 -7.27
CA LEU A 202 -14.20 14.27 -7.57
C LEU A 202 -14.29 13.44 -6.27
N PRO A 203 -15.12 12.38 -6.25
CA PRO A 203 -15.29 11.55 -5.06
C PRO A 203 -13.96 10.90 -4.63
N GLN A 204 -13.78 10.72 -3.33
CA GLN A 204 -12.68 9.94 -2.77
C GLN A 204 -13.04 8.47 -2.86
N ASN A 205 -12.38 7.74 -3.77
CA ASN A 205 -12.71 6.36 -4.08
C ASN A 205 -11.48 5.65 -4.67
N ASP A 206 -11.23 4.41 -4.25
CA ASP A 206 -10.07 3.60 -4.68
C ASP A 206 -10.11 3.19 -6.16
N HIS A 207 -11.29 3.25 -6.78
CA HIS A 207 -11.52 2.93 -8.18
C HIS A 207 -11.39 4.16 -9.09
N LEU A 208 -11.09 5.35 -8.57
CA LEU A 208 -10.97 6.58 -9.34
C LEU A 208 -9.51 6.93 -9.62
N LEU A 209 -9.18 7.05 -10.91
CA LEU A 209 -7.89 7.52 -11.42
C LEU A 209 -8.08 8.92 -12.04
N ILE A 210 -7.04 9.75 -11.98
CA ILE A 210 -7.02 11.09 -12.56
C ILE A 210 -5.99 11.13 -13.68
N GLU A 211 -6.37 11.60 -14.86
CA GLU A 211 -5.45 11.75 -15.97
C GLU A 211 -5.22 13.23 -16.27
N ALA A 212 -3.95 13.65 -16.21
CA ALA A 212 -3.48 14.89 -16.79
C ALA A 212 -3.40 14.70 -18.32
N GLY A 213 -4.48 15.09 -19.00
CA GLY A 213 -4.63 14.90 -20.45
C GLY A 213 -3.58 15.65 -21.28
N THR A 214 -3.36 15.20 -22.51
CA THR A 214 -2.34 15.77 -23.42
C THR A 214 -2.39 17.31 -23.50
N PRO A 215 -3.55 17.99 -23.70
CA PRO A 215 -3.59 19.46 -23.82
C PRO A 215 -3.11 20.19 -22.56
N LEU A 216 -3.36 19.60 -21.39
CA LEU A 216 -2.97 20.18 -20.11
C LEU A 216 -1.44 20.13 -19.96
N ILE A 217 -0.86 18.95 -20.21
CA ILE A 217 0.59 18.77 -20.12
C ILE A 217 1.32 19.57 -21.19
N LYS A 218 0.81 19.63 -22.44
CA LYS A 218 1.45 20.45 -23.49
C LYS A 218 1.47 21.94 -23.15
N ARG A 219 0.51 22.43 -22.34
CA ARG A 219 0.49 23.84 -21.92
C ARG A 219 1.37 24.13 -20.71
N PHE A 220 1.41 23.23 -19.71
CA PHE A 220 2.02 23.51 -18.40
C PHE A 220 3.23 22.65 -18.06
N GLY A 221 3.60 21.70 -18.92
CA GLY A 221 4.64 20.71 -18.65
C GLY A 221 4.20 19.65 -17.63
N THR A 222 5.13 18.79 -17.23
CA THR A 222 4.91 17.71 -16.24
C THR A 222 4.68 18.25 -14.83
N ASP A 223 5.01 19.51 -14.55
CA ASP A 223 4.76 20.18 -13.25
C ASP A 223 3.29 20.20 -12.85
N VAL A 224 2.36 20.02 -13.81
CA VAL A 224 0.94 19.89 -13.49
C VAL A 224 0.64 18.67 -12.62
N ILE A 225 1.43 17.61 -12.74
CA ILE A 225 1.31 16.37 -11.97
C ILE A 225 1.53 16.67 -10.48
N SER A 226 2.61 17.38 -10.14
CA SER A 226 2.89 17.80 -8.76
C SER A 226 1.77 18.65 -8.17
N LYS A 227 1.17 19.54 -8.96
CA LYS A 227 0.04 20.37 -8.51
C LYS A 227 -1.24 19.57 -8.26
N ILE A 228 -1.50 18.55 -9.09
CA ILE A 228 -2.61 17.61 -8.87
C ILE A 228 -2.35 16.81 -7.59
N ARG A 229 -1.13 16.29 -7.39
CA ARG A 229 -0.72 15.58 -6.17
C ARG A 229 -0.87 16.42 -4.91
N GLU A 230 -0.47 17.69 -4.94
CA GLU A 230 -0.66 18.63 -3.83
C GLU A 230 -2.15 18.86 -3.52
N ALA A 231 -3.00 18.92 -4.56
CA ALA A 231 -4.44 19.07 -4.38
C ALA A 231 -5.11 17.78 -3.86
N ARG A 232 -4.54 16.61 -4.18
CA ARG A 232 -5.07 15.29 -3.79
C ARG A 232 -3.93 14.26 -3.59
N PRO A 233 -3.38 14.16 -2.37
CA PRO A 233 -2.19 13.35 -2.09
C PRO A 233 -2.32 11.85 -2.39
N ASP A 234 -3.53 11.29 -2.27
CA ASP A 234 -3.85 9.88 -2.45
C ASP A 234 -4.26 9.50 -3.89
N ALA A 235 -4.34 10.47 -4.80
CA ALA A 235 -4.77 10.25 -6.18
C ALA A 235 -3.84 9.27 -6.93
N PHE A 236 -4.39 8.43 -7.80
CA PHE A 236 -3.59 7.80 -8.84
C PHE A 236 -3.57 8.73 -10.07
N ILE A 237 -2.40 9.22 -10.46
CA ILE A 237 -2.23 10.25 -11.50
C ILE A 237 -1.58 9.64 -12.75
N VAL A 238 -2.35 9.59 -13.83
CA VAL A 238 -1.90 9.22 -15.17
C VAL A 238 -1.42 10.48 -15.91
N ALA A 239 -0.24 10.43 -16.50
CA ALA A 239 0.32 11.50 -17.32
C ALA A 239 0.22 11.13 -18.80
N ASP A 240 -0.72 11.76 -19.51
CA ASP A 240 -0.97 11.51 -20.92
C ASP A 240 0.01 12.29 -21.81
N LEU A 241 1.26 11.85 -21.88
CA LEU A 241 2.29 12.47 -22.71
C LEU A 241 2.17 12.13 -24.19
N LYS A 242 1.58 10.97 -24.50
CA LYS A 242 1.61 10.32 -25.82
C LYS A 242 3.02 10.28 -26.37
N THR A 243 3.95 9.81 -25.54
CA THR A 243 5.38 9.73 -25.86
C THR A 243 5.59 9.04 -27.21
N LEU A 244 6.28 9.74 -28.12
CA LEU A 244 6.60 9.29 -29.48
C LEU A 244 8.11 9.05 -29.67
N ASP A 245 8.93 9.74 -28.88
CA ASP A 245 10.39 9.60 -28.87
C ASP A 245 10.92 9.83 -27.44
N THR A 246 12.16 9.41 -27.18
CA THR A 246 12.84 9.60 -25.89
C THR A 246 12.12 8.96 -24.69
N GLY A 247 11.58 7.75 -24.86
CA GLY A 247 10.70 7.09 -23.89
C GLY A 247 11.21 7.04 -22.45
N ASN A 248 12.51 6.79 -22.24
CA ASN A 248 13.11 6.80 -20.92
C ASN A 248 13.14 8.20 -20.28
N LEU A 249 13.39 9.26 -21.05
CA LEU A 249 13.45 10.62 -20.50
C LEU A 249 12.06 11.06 -20.04
N GLU A 250 11.05 10.86 -20.88
CA GLU A 250 9.68 11.27 -20.58
C GLU A 250 9.07 10.47 -19.43
N ALA A 251 9.30 9.14 -19.37
CA ALA A 251 8.90 8.32 -18.22
C ALA A 251 9.55 8.80 -16.91
N ARG A 252 10.85 9.14 -16.94
CA ARG A 252 11.58 9.69 -15.79
C ARG A 252 10.97 11.01 -15.33
N MET A 253 10.62 11.92 -16.25
CA MET A 253 9.99 13.20 -15.90
C MET A 253 8.66 13.03 -15.16
N VAL A 254 7.86 12.03 -15.53
CA VAL A 254 6.59 11.72 -14.84
C VAL A 254 6.85 11.20 -13.43
N ALA A 255 7.78 10.27 -13.28
CA ALA A 255 8.14 9.73 -11.97
C ALA A 255 8.69 10.80 -11.03
N ASP A 256 9.59 11.66 -11.52
CA ASP A 256 10.19 12.75 -10.74
C ASP A 256 9.15 13.82 -10.33
N ALA A 257 8.05 13.94 -11.08
CA ALA A 257 6.90 14.79 -10.75
C ALA A 257 5.84 14.09 -9.86
N ALA A 258 6.14 12.90 -9.33
CA ALA A 258 5.25 12.08 -8.50
C ALA A 258 3.94 11.64 -9.20
N GLY A 259 4.02 11.39 -10.52
CA GLY A 259 2.97 10.71 -11.28
C GLY A 259 3.03 9.20 -11.10
N ASP A 260 1.90 8.51 -11.29
CA ASP A 260 1.80 7.07 -11.07
C ASP A 260 1.80 6.27 -12.38
N ALA A 261 1.47 6.89 -13.52
CA ALA A 261 1.55 6.24 -14.82
C ALA A 261 1.92 7.20 -15.94
N VAL A 262 2.62 6.70 -16.96
CA VAL A 262 2.96 7.45 -18.18
C VAL A 262 2.32 6.80 -19.40
N VAL A 263 1.71 7.62 -20.27
CA VAL A 263 1.15 7.16 -21.54
C VAL A 263 2.15 7.32 -22.68
N VAL A 264 2.42 6.21 -23.35
CA VAL A 264 3.31 6.08 -24.51
C VAL A 264 2.46 5.68 -25.72
N SER A 265 2.68 6.32 -26.86
CA SER A 265 1.93 5.95 -28.05
C SER A 265 2.46 4.64 -28.64
N ALA A 266 1.53 3.77 -29.03
CA ALA A 266 1.81 2.54 -29.76
C ALA A 266 2.37 2.77 -31.18
N LEU A 267 2.35 4.01 -31.68
CA LEU A 267 2.96 4.39 -32.96
C LEU A 267 4.44 4.78 -32.83
N ALA A 268 4.97 4.87 -31.61
CA ALA A 268 6.39 5.08 -31.40
C ALA A 268 7.21 3.87 -31.92
N PRO A 269 8.49 4.06 -32.29
CA PRO A 269 9.37 2.93 -32.56
C PRO A 269 9.40 1.95 -31.38
N VAL A 270 9.37 0.65 -31.64
CA VAL A 270 9.40 -0.38 -30.58
C VAL A 270 10.52 -0.16 -29.55
N PRO A 271 11.77 0.20 -29.92
CA PRO A 271 12.81 0.50 -28.94
C PRO A 271 12.48 1.68 -28.00
N THR A 272 11.68 2.65 -28.46
CA THR A 272 11.22 3.77 -27.63
C THR A 272 10.20 3.30 -26.61
N ILE A 273 9.24 2.47 -27.04
CA ILE A 273 8.23 1.89 -26.14
C ILE A 273 8.90 1.02 -25.07
N VAL A 274 9.82 0.15 -25.47
CA VAL A 274 10.60 -0.69 -24.55
C VAL A 274 11.32 0.16 -23.50
N LYS A 275 12.05 1.20 -23.92
CA LYS A 275 12.76 2.11 -23.00
C LYS A 275 11.84 2.85 -22.04
N ALA A 276 10.63 3.21 -22.47
CA ALA A 276 9.65 3.85 -21.60
C ALA A 276 9.12 2.87 -20.54
N ILE A 277 8.79 1.63 -20.94
CA ILE A 277 8.33 0.57 -20.02
C ILE A 277 9.41 0.24 -19.00
N GLU A 278 10.64 0.02 -19.44
CA GLU A 278 11.77 -0.30 -18.56
C GLU A 278 12.04 0.82 -17.54
N GLU A 279 12.00 2.09 -17.98
CA GLU A 279 12.22 3.21 -17.07
C GLU A 279 11.03 3.44 -16.11
N ALA A 280 9.79 3.23 -16.57
CA ALA A 280 8.61 3.26 -15.72
C ALA A 280 8.71 2.21 -14.59
N HIS A 281 9.02 0.96 -14.94
CA HIS A 281 9.19 -0.12 -13.96
C HIS A 281 10.35 0.13 -13.00
N LYS A 282 11.48 0.62 -13.51
CA LYS A 282 12.64 1.01 -12.68
C LYS A 282 12.31 2.11 -11.66
N THR A 283 11.37 2.99 -11.98
CA THR A 283 10.94 4.09 -11.11
C THR A 283 9.72 3.78 -10.26
N GLY A 284 9.10 2.63 -10.49
CA GLY A 284 7.92 2.18 -9.73
C GLY A 284 6.60 2.79 -10.21
N ILE A 285 6.56 3.35 -11.43
CA ILE A 285 5.35 3.85 -12.07
C ILE A 285 4.89 2.89 -13.17
N TYR A 286 3.64 3.03 -13.61
CA TYR A 286 3.03 2.18 -14.63
C TYR A 286 3.27 2.73 -16.04
N ALA A 287 3.46 1.84 -17.00
CA ALA A 287 3.50 2.20 -18.42
C ALA A 287 2.18 1.84 -19.10
N ILE A 288 1.58 2.83 -19.77
CA ILE A 288 0.36 2.69 -20.55
C ILE A 288 0.72 2.80 -22.04
N VAL A 289 0.34 1.81 -22.84
CA VAL A 289 0.50 1.86 -24.30
C VAL A 289 -0.83 2.26 -24.94
N ASP A 290 -0.91 3.49 -25.45
CA ASP A 290 -2.08 4.04 -26.14
C ASP A 290 -2.09 3.62 -27.61
N THR A 291 -3.11 2.84 -27.99
CA THR A 291 -3.26 2.29 -29.34
C THR A 291 -4.00 3.24 -30.31
N LEU A 292 -4.14 4.52 -29.98
CA LEU A 292 -4.74 5.53 -30.85
C LEU A 292 -4.12 5.47 -32.25
N ASN A 293 -5.00 5.36 -33.26
CA ASN A 293 -4.63 5.24 -34.68
C ASN A 293 -3.84 3.97 -35.07
N LEU A 294 -3.69 3.00 -34.17
CA LEU A 294 -3.14 1.68 -34.51
C LEU A 294 -4.29 0.73 -34.92
N PRO A 295 -4.30 0.20 -36.17
CA PRO A 295 -5.41 -0.63 -36.62
C PRO A 295 -5.57 -1.95 -35.87
N ASP A 296 -4.46 -2.64 -35.60
CA ASP A 296 -4.39 -3.91 -34.87
C ASP A 296 -3.24 -3.84 -33.85
N PRO A 297 -3.56 -3.78 -32.54
CA PRO A 297 -2.54 -3.71 -31.49
C PRO A 297 -1.90 -5.07 -31.15
N VAL A 298 -2.53 -6.20 -31.49
CA VAL A 298 -2.11 -7.53 -31.01
C VAL A 298 -0.66 -7.88 -31.41
N PRO A 299 -0.22 -7.67 -32.67
CA PRO A 299 1.17 -7.96 -33.06
C PRO A 299 2.20 -7.16 -32.27
N LEU A 300 1.92 -5.88 -31.99
CA LEU A 300 2.82 -5.02 -31.23
C LEU A 300 2.92 -5.49 -29.78
N ILE A 301 1.79 -5.76 -29.12
CA ILE A 301 1.81 -6.24 -27.72
C ILE A 301 2.56 -7.56 -27.62
N LYS A 302 2.37 -8.47 -28.58
CA LYS A 302 3.13 -9.71 -28.66
C LYS A 302 4.63 -9.47 -28.77
N GLU A 303 5.06 -8.58 -29.66
CA GLU A 303 6.47 -8.23 -29.81
C GLU A 303 7.06 -7.64 -28.52
N LEU A 304 6.32 -6.76 -27.83
CA LEU A 304 6.76 -6.18 -26.55
C LEU A 304 6.93 -7.23 -25.45
N VAL A 305 5.97 -8.17 -25.33
CA VAL A 305 6.03 -9.29 -24.39
C VAL A 305 7.23 -10.21 -24.69
N GLU A 306 7.47 -10.53 -25.96
CA GLU A 306 8.62 -11.36 -26.39
C GLU A 306 9.97 -10.70 -26.08
N LYS A 307 10.03 -9.37 -26.05
CA LYS A 307 11.22 -8.59 -25.64
C LYS A 307 11.33 -8.42 -24.12
N GLY A 308 10.37 -8.92 -23.33
CA GLY A 308 10.33 -8.76 -21.88
C GLY A 308 9.84 -7.39 -21.40
N ALA A 309 9.36 -6.53 -22.30
CA ALA A 309 8.84 -5.20 -21.99
C ALA A 309 7.31 -5.24 -21.94
N VAL A 310 6.75 -5.90 -20.93
CA VAL A 310 5.29 -6.05 -20.78
C VAL A 310 4.68 -4.73 -20.30
N PRO A 311 3.77 -4.08 -21.05
CA PRO A 311 3.10 -2.89 -20.56
C PRO A 311 2.13 -3.24 -19.43
N ASP A 312 2.00 -2.37 -18.44
CA ASP A 312 1.06 -2.58 -17.34
C ASP A 312 -0.38 -2.37 -17.80
N VAL A 313 -0.58 -1.40 -18.70
CA VAL A 313 -1.89 -1.09 -19.29
C VAL A 313 -1.76 -0.99 -20.81
N VAL A 314 -2.74 -1.55 -21.53
CA VAL A 314 -2.95 -1.26 -22.95
C VAL A 314 -4.27 -0.50 -23.09
N GLU A 315 -4.20 0.70 -23.65
CA GLU A 315 -5.35 1.58 -23.84
C GLU A 315 -5.87 1.49 -25.26
N LEU A 316 -7.07 0.90 -25.41
CA LEU A 316 -7.81 0.85 -26.65
C LEU A 316 -8.54 2.17 -26.88
N HIS A 317 -7.85 3.09 -27.53
CA HIS A 317 -8.30 4.46 -27.74
C HIS A 317 -8.92 4.65 -29.12
N ARG A 318 -10.21 5.01 -29.16
CA ARG A 318 -10.89 5.46 -30.37
C ARG A 318 -10.74 6.97 -30.57
N ALA A 319 -10.24 7.39 -31.73
CA ALA A 319 -10.11 8.81 -32.06
C ALA A 319 -11.47 9.54 -32.05
N ILE A 320 -11.44 10.80 -31.61
CA ILE A 320 -12.63 11.66 -31.48
C ILE A 320 -13.37 11.82 -32.82
N ASP A 321 -12.64 11.92 -33.95
CA ASP A 321 -13.23 12.16 -35.27
C ASP A 321 -14.03 10.96 -35.82
N ILE A 322 -13.86 9.77 -35.23
CA ILE A 322 -14.56 8.54 -35.63
C ILE A 322 -15.35 7.90 -34.46
N GLU A 323 -15.67 8.69 -33.43
CA GLU A 323 -16.37 8.26 -32.22
C GLU A 323 -17.76 7.61 -32.48
N ASN A 324 -18.34 7.82 -33.67
CA ASN A 324 -19.62 7.24 -34.08
C ASN A 324 -19.52 5.82 -34.68
N THR A 325 -18.32 5.26 -34.84
CA THR A 325 -18.08 3.90 -35.34
C THR A 325 -18.13 2.87 -34.20
N GLU A 326 -18.34 1.57 -34.47
CA GLU A 326 -18.38 0.57 -33.39
C GLU A 326 -17.08 0.52 -32.58
N PRO A 327 -17.14 0.38 -31.24
CA PRO A 327 -15.95 0.25 -30.41
C PRO A 327 -15.14 -1.01 -30.76
N ARG A 328 -13.82 -0.90 -30.87
CA ARG A 328 -12.91 -2.04 -31.14
C ARG A 328 -12.53 -2.80 -29.88
N TRP A 329 -13.53 -3.23 -29.11
CA TRP A 329 -13.32 -4.00 -27.87
C TRP A 329 -13.20 -5.51 -28.12
N ASP A 330 -13.37 -5.93 -29.37
CA ASP A 330 -13.13 -7.29 -29.85
C ASP A 330 -11.68 -7.75 -29.68
N SER A 331 -10.72 -6.82 -29.71
CA SER A 331 -9.30 -7.11 -29.54
C SER A 331 -8.90 -7.45 -28.10
N ILE A 332 -9.76 -7.18 -27.10
CA ILE A 332 -9.44 -7.34 -25.67
C ILE A 332 -9.08 -8.80 -25.35
N GLU A 333 -9.88 -9.76 -25.83
CA GLU A 333 -9.63 -11.18 -25.57
C GLU A 333 -8.28 -11.64 -26.16
N ALA A 334 -7.95 -11.17 -27.36
CA ALA A 334 -6.69 -11.50 -28.02
C ALA A 334 -5.49 -10.92 -27.27
N ILE A 335 -5.59 -9.68 -26.78
CA ILE A 335 -4.54 -9.05 -25.98
C ILE A 335 -4.36 -9.80 -24.65
N LYS A 336 -5.45 -10.14 -23.93
CA LYS A 336 -5.36 -10.89 -22.67
C LYS A 336 -4.79 -12.30 -22.84
N LYS A 337 -4.93 -12.93 -24.01
CA LYS A 337 -4.27 -14.22 -24.31
C LYS A 337 -2.75 -14.07 -24.43
N VAL A 338 -2.27 -12.95 -24.98
CA VAL A 338 -0.84 -12.68 -25.19
C VAL A 338 -0.18 -12.10 -23.93
N SER A 339 -0.91 -11.26 -23.19
CA SER A 339 -0.46 -10.64 -21.94
C SER A 339 -1.54 -10.73 -20.85
N PRO A 340 -1.65 -11.87 -20.13
CA PRO A 340 -2.73 -12.12 -19.16
C PRO A 340 -2.76 -11.18 -17.95
N LYS A 341 -1.64 -10.52 -17.63
CA LYS A 341 -1.50 -9.64 -16.47
C LYS A 341 -1.67 -8.16 -16.80
N THR A 342 -1.71 -7.80 -18.09
CA THR A 342 -1.88 -6.41 -18.53
C THR A 342 -3.33 -5.98 -18.37
N PHE A 343 -3.54 -4.84 -17.72
CA PHE A 343 -4.86 -4.21 -17.64
C PHE A 343 -5.24 -3.63 -19.00
N ILE A 344 -6.53 -3.64 -19.30
CA ILE A 344 -7.05 -3.10 -20.55
C ILE A 344 -7.88 -1.87 -20.25
N ALA A 345 -7.41 -0.71 -20.72
CA ALA A 345 -8.16 0.54 -20.70
C ALA A 345 -8.95 0.71 -22.00
N VAL A 346 -10.14 1.30 -21.92
CA VAL A 346 -10.93 1.69 -23.09
C VAL A 346 -11.23 3.18 -23.03
N ALA A 347 -10.99 3.87 -24.15
CA ALA A 347 -11.13 5.31 -24.27
C ALA A 347 -11.81 5.72 -25.58
N GLY A 348 -12.31 6.96 -25.62
CA GLY A 348 -12.96 7.54 -26.80
C GLY A 348 -14.46 7.25 -26.85
N GLY A 349 -15.25 7.99 -26.06
CA GLY A 349 -16.72 7.98 -26.12
C GLY A 349 -17.42 7.01 -25.17
N VAL A 350 -16.78 6.65 -24.07
CA VAL A 350 -17.38 5.87 -22.98
C VAL A 350 -18.47 6.70 -22.30
N LYS A 351 -19.69 6.15 -22.23
CA LYS A 351 -20.89 6.74 -21.64
C LYS A 351 -21.54 5.74 -20.68
N LEU A 352 -22.46 6.21 -19.82
CA LEU A 352 -23.12 5.38 -18.81
C LEU A 352 -23.81 4.13 -19.39
N ASP A 353 -24.35 4.23 -20.60
CA ASP A 353 -25.03 3.14 -21.31
C ASP A 353 -24.05 2.14 -21.97
N THR A 354 -22.82 2.56 -22.26
CA THR A 354 -21.79 1.68 -22.86
C THR A 354 -20.98 0.89 -21.82
N ILE A 355 -21.04 1.26 -20.54
CA ILE A 355 -20.29 0.61 -19.44
C ILE A 355 -20.53 -0.91 -19.40
N PRO A 356 -21.78 -1.43 -19.42
CA PRO A 356 -21.99 -2.88 -19.31
C PRO A 356 -21.34 -3.66 -20.47
N LEU A 357 -21.32 -3.08 -21.67
CA LEU A 357 -20.67 -3.69 -22.82
C LEU A 357 -19.15 -3.67 -22.69
N ALA A 358 -18.56 -2.56 -22.21
CA ALA A 358 -17.13 -2.43 -21.99
C ALA A 358 -16.62 -3.48 -20.97
N LEU A 359 -17.30 -3.58 -19.83
CA LEU A 359 -16.97 -4.53 -18.78
C LEU A 359 -17.17 -5.97 -19.24
N LYS A 360 -18.26 -6.27 -19.96
CA LYS A 360 -18.50 -7.60 -20.55
C LYS A 360 -17.41 -7.99 -21.55
N SER A 361 -16.84 -7.01 -22.25
CA SER A 361 -15.74 -7.22 -23.21
C SER A 361 -14.39 -7.43 -22.51
N GLY A 362 -14.31 -7.23 -21.18
CA GLY A 362 -13.13 -7.48 -20.38
C GLY A 362 -12.27 -6.25 -20.08
N ALA A 363 -12.81 -5.03 -20.26
CA ALA A 363 -12.13 -3.79 -19.90
C ALA A 363 -11.93 -3.70 -18.37
N ASP A 364 -10.72 -3.30 -17.97
CA ASP A 364 -10.32 -3.11 -16.58
C ASP A 364 -10.32 -1.63 -16.17
N ILE A 365 -10.18 -0.70 -17.14
CA ILE A 365 -10.18 0.76 -16.90
C ILE A 365 -11.08 1.44 -17.93
N LEU A 366 -11.98 2.30 -17.46
CA LEU A 366 -12.87 3.11 -18.30
C LEU A 366 -12.38 4.56 -18.30
N VAL A 367 -11.83 5.02 -19.41
CA VAL A 367 -11.33 6.40 -19.55
C VAL A 367 -12.45 7.31 -20.04
N VAL A 368 -12.78 8.34 -19.24
CA VAL A 368 -13.93 9.21 -19.45
C VAL A 368 -13.52 10.68 -19.31
N GLY A 369 -13.59 11.42 -20.41
CA GLY A 369 -13.32 12.87 -20.44
C GLY A 369 -14.58 13.71 -20.30
N ARG A 370 -15.02 14.32 -21.42
CA ARG A 370 -16.10 15.33 -21.49
C ARG A 370 -17.42 14.93 -20.84
N ALA A 371 -17.77 13.65 -20.79
CA ALA A 371 -18.99 13.19 -20.13
C ALA A 371 -19.00 13.53 -18.63
N ILE A 372 -17.83 13.57 -17.98
CA ILE A 372 -17.68 13.98 -16.58
C ILE A 372 -17.23 15.45 -16.52
N THR A 373 -16.13 15.80 -17.19
CA THR A 373 -15.50 17.12 -17.05
C THR A 373 -16.30 18.26 -17.67
N GLY A 374 -17.20 17.96 -18.62
CA GLY A 374 -18.14 18.92 -19.21
C GLY A 374 -19.50 18.98 -18.51
N SER A 375 -19.72 18.17 -17.47
CA SER A 375 -20.98 18.14 -16.72
C SER A 375 -21.10 19.35 -15.78
N LYS A 376 -22.35 19.68 -15.39
CA LYS A 376 -22.60 20.72 -14.37
C LYS A 376 -22.28 20.25 -12.95
N ASP A 377 -22.24 18.93 -12.74
CA ASP A 377 -21.99 18.28 -11.46
C ASP A 377 -20.97 17.16 -11.67
N ILE A 378 -19.69 17.53 -11.60
CA ILE A 378 -18.56 16.63 -11.83
C ILE A 378 -18.59 15.47 -10.84
N ARG A 379 -18.84 15.77 -9.56
CA ARG A 379 -18.89 14.78 -8.48
C ARG A 379 -20.00 13.78 -8.70
N GLY A 380 -21.25 14.25 -8.83
CA GLY A 380 -22.41 13.38 -8.98
C GLY A 380 -22.34 12.55 -10.26
N THR A 381 -21.79 13.12 -11.34
CA THR A 381 -21.57 12.37 -12.58
C THR A 381 -20.52 11.27 -12.39
N ALA A 382 -19.38 11.57 -11.77
CA ALA A 382 -18.35 10.56 -11.48
C ALA A 382 -18.88 9.44 -10.56
N GLU A 383 -19.66 9.78 -9.53
CA GLU A 383 -20.31 8.80 -8.64
C GLU A 383 -21.26 7.87 -9.41
N GLN A 384 -21.97 8.35 -10.44
CA GLN A 384 -22.81 7.50 -11.30
C GLN A 384 -21.98 6.50 -12.12
N PHE A 385 -20.83 6.91 -12.65
CA PHE A 385 -19.93 6.02 -13.36
C PHE A 385 -19.37 4.94 -12.41
N ILE A 386 -18.89 5.32 -11.22
CA ILE A 386 -18.40 4.39 -10.20
C ILE A 386 -19.49 3.39 -9.79
N ALA A 387 -20.71 3.87 -9.53
CA ALA A 387 -21.82 3.00 -9.17
C ALA A 387 -22.16 1.98 -10.27
N LYS A 388 -21.98 2.35 -11.54
CA LYS A 388 -22.19 1.46 -12.69
C LYS A 388 -21.06 0.46 -12.92
N ILE A 389 -19.85 0.76 -12.48
CA ILE A 389 -18.73 -0.17 -12.49
C ILE A 389 -19.00 -1.36 -11.54
N GLY A 390 -19.74 -1.12 -10.45
CA GLY A 390 -20.29 -2.19 -9.61
C GLY A 390 -19.28 -2.89 -8.70
N ASN A 391 -18.11 -2.30 -8.47
CA ASN A 391 -17.13 -2.80 -7.51
C ASN A 391 -17.25 -1.99 -6.20
N PRO A 392 -17.55 -2.63 -5.06
CA PRO A 392 -17.60 -1.92 -3.78
C PRO A 392 -16.24 -1.29 -3.45
N GLU A 393 -16.27 -0.19 -2.71
CA GLU A 393 -15.04 0.36 -2.12
C GLU A 393 -14.42 -0.67 -1.19
N VAL A 394 -13.10 -0.66 -1.12
CA VAL A 394 -12.36 -1.46 -0.17
C VAL A 394 -12.66 -0.90 1.22
N ASP A 395 -13.33 -1.70 2.06
CA ASP A 395 -13.67 -1.31 3.44
C ASP A 395 -12.40 -1.05 4.27
N GLN A 396 -12.09 0.23 4.47
CA GLN A 396 -10.89 0.67 5.20
C GLN A 396 -11.07 0.53 6.73
N PHE A 397 -12.29 0.43 7.24
CA PHE A 397 -12.54 0.42 8.69
C PHE A 397 -12.28 -0.95 9.33
N ARG A 398 -12.52 -2.05 8.59
CA ARG A 398 -12.22 -3.41 9.06
C ARG A 398 -10.74 -3.65 9.37
N ILE A 399 -9.85 -2.83 8.85
CA ILE A 399 -8.39 -3.04 8.90
C ILE A 399 -7.78 -2.60 10.25
N MET A 400 -8.40 -1.69 10.99
CA MET A 400 -7.77 -1.12 12.19
C MET A 400 -8.09 -1.85 13.51
N THR A 401 -9.12 -2.70 13.55
CA THR A 401 -9.59 -3.32 14.81
C THR A 401 -9.46 -4.84 14.88
N ASP A 402 -9.29 -5.51 13.74
CA ASP A 402 -9.50 -6.96 13.62
C ASP A 402 -8.22 -7.78 13.30
N PHE A 403 -7.06 -7.15 13.30
CA PHE A 403 -5.78 -7.85 13.20
C PHE A 403 -5.16 -8.03 14.56
#